data_AF-A0A937YZY5-F1
#
_entry.id   AF-A0A937YZY5-F1
#
_cell.length_a   1.000
_cell.length_b   1.000
_cell.length_c   1.000
_cell.angle_alpha   90.00
_cell.angle_beta   90.00
_cell.angle_gamma   90.00
#
_symmetry.space_group_name_H-M   'P 1'
#
loop_
_entity.id
_entity.type
_entity.pdbx_description
1 polymer ?
#
loop_
_entity_poly.entity_id
_entity_poly.type
_entity_poly.pdbx_seq_one_letter_code
_entity_poly.pdbx_strand_id
1 'polypeptide(L)'
;MIGPCALQTLRRCGRLTSRPYDGAPGGSPRRGAACCAHFAAIAALFLLPVTCLAQEPPPTIPEGETSAQGEAAATLAEALMTGVAPSDVRAEVDEKDESGAKAVVSWKAPLGKPLGDQELKGYRLYRAADDGEFVGLLEPVTNPDTIEEEGQAPRLGTQVSDLWTWHSYRFKVAALYGPKDNPAEVEAKGGPRPWYMEGQLEPEDLGDWESAVVVIEELSPDASPPIQTRAKWYRLNRTNILIGVLLYSVVVVWFIHHARSGKEIYVRPIAGIEAIDEAIGRATEMGKPILYVSGLTGLGSISTITAMTILGRVARRTAEYETPLLVPCVDPLVMLAAREIVREAYLDAGKPDAYREQDVFFVTDRQFAYVAGVDGIMLREQPAANLYMGYFYAEALILAETGSVTGAIQIAGTDADTQIPFFVTACDYTLMGEELYAATAYLSREPMLLAQLRAQDVGKAALGALIAASMVAASVAAFLTAGGMSRAADLITAALDLFRPL
;
A
#
# COMPACT_ATOMS: atom_id res chain seq x y z
N MET A 1 -17.29 16.93 -11.49
CA MET A 1 -18.47 17.77 -11.22
C MET A 1 -19.12 17.31 -9.92
N ILE A 2 -19.21 18.17 -8.90
CA ILE A 2 -19.80 17.83 -7.59
C ILE A 2 -21.33 17.99 -7.70
N GLY A 3 -22.07 16.89 -7.49
CA GLY A 3 -23.52 16.89 -7.59
C GLY A 3 -24.21 17.82 -6.58
N PRO A 4 -25.44 18.31 -6.90
CA PRO A 4 -26.14 19.35 -6.14
C PRO A 4 -26.48 18.98 -4.68
N CYS A 5 -26.43 17.69 -4.31
CA CYS A 5 -26.67 17.21 -2.95
C CYS A 5 -25.45 17.44 -2.02
N ALA A 6 -24.22 17.28 -2.53
CA ALA A 6 -23.00 17.54 -1.76
C ALA A 6 -22.76 19.04 -1.51
N LEU A 7 -23.21 19.89 -2.44
CA LEU A 7 -23.12 21.35 -2.29
C LEU A 7 -24.07 21.90 -1.21
N GLN A 8 -25.21 21.26 -0.95
CA GLN A 8 -26.15 21.69 0.10
C GLN A 8 -25.64 21.35 1.51
N THR A 9 -24.95 20.24 1.69
CA THR A 9 -24.37 19.83 2.98
C THR A 9 -23.16 20.70 3.35
N LEU A 10 -22.29 21.03 2.37
CA LEU A 10 -21.17 21.95 2.57
C LEU A 10 -21.62 23.40 2.83
N ARG A 11 -22.72 23.86 2.21
CA ARG A 11 -23.30 25.19 2.47
C ARG A 11 -23.94 25.33 3.85
N ARG A 12 -24.39 24.24 4.49
CA ARG A 12 -24.88 24.26 5.88
C ARG A 12 -23.75 24.27 6.91
N CYS A 13 -22.64 23.59 6.65
CA CYS A 13 -21.45 23.65 7.52
C CYS A 13 -20.73 25.02 7.45
N GLY A 14 -20.63 25.62 6.26
CA GLY A 14 -19.96 26.91 6.08
C GLY A 14 -20.67 28.14 6.68
N ARG A 15 -21.94 28.01 7.11
CA ARG A 15 -22.68 29.10 7.78
C ARG A 15 -22.56 29.10 9.31
N LEU A 16 -21.94 28.08 9.92
CA LEU A 16 -21.73 28.01 11.37
C LEU A 16 -20.36 28.54 11.81
N THR A 17 -19.46 28.87 10.87
CA THR A 17 -18.09 29.30 11.15
C THR A 17 -17.79 30.77 10.83
N SER A 18 -18.76 31.54 10.33
CA SER A 18 -18.58 32.98 10.05
C SER A 18 -19.40 33.87 10.99
N ARG A 19 -18.88 34.11 12.20
CA ARG A 19 -19.17 35.36 12.92
C ARG A 19 -17.84 36.02 13.32
N PRO A 20 -17.67 37.33 13.05
CA PRO A 20 -16.46 38.06 13.45
C PRO A 20 -16.31 38.11 14.97
N TYR A 21 -15.06 38.15 15.41
CA TYR A 21 -14.62 38.21 16.80
C TYR A 21 -14.65 39.67 17.26
N ASP A 22 -15.65 40.07 18.06
CA ASP A 22 -15.62 41.32 18.83
C ASP A 22 -15.04 41.04 20.22
N GLY A 23 -14.02 41.81 20.60
CA GLY A 23 -13.24 41.62 21.81
C GLY A 23 -13.92 42.09 23.11
N ALA A 24 -13.82 41.28 24.16
CA ALA A 24 -13.67 41.66 25.57
C ALA A 24 -13.46 40.41 26.46
N PRO A 25 -12.75 40.50 27.61
CA PRO A 25 -12.29 39.34 28.37
C PRO A 25 -13.27 38.90 29.48
N GLY A 26 -13.40 37.58 29.68
CA GLY A 26 -14.02 36.99 30.87
C GLY A 26 -15.13 35.97 30.58
N GLY A 27 -14.86 34.68 30.80
CA GLY A 27 -15.89 33.63 30.80
C GLY A 27 -15.37 32.19 30.73
N SER A 28 -15.62 31.44 31.80
CA SER A 28 -15.23 30.04 32.12
C SER A 28 -15.59 28.94 31.08
N PRO A 29 -15.04 27.69 31.20
CA PRO A 29 -14.94 26.74 30.10
C PRO A 29 -16.17 25.83 29.99
N ARG A 30 -16.97 26.01 28.93
CA ARG A 30 -17.99 25.03 28.48
C ARG A 30 -17.89 24.72 26.99
N ARG A 31 -16.67 24.52 26.47
CA ARG A 31 -16.43 24.15 25.05
C ARG A 31 -15.76 22.78 24.84
N GLY A 32 -15.56 21.99 25.90
CA GLY A 32 -14.94 20.66 25.79
C GLY A 32 -15.85 19.54 25.25
N ALA A 33 -17.18 19.63 25.43
CA ALA A 33 -18.09 18.53 25.08
C ALA A 33 -18.45 18.49 23.57
N ALA A 34 -18.52 19.64 22.90
CA ALA A 34 -18.91 19.70 21.48
C ALA A 34 -17.78 19.25 20.53
N CYS A 35 -16.52 19.42 20.94
CA CYS A 35 -15.35 19.03 20.13
C CYS A 35 -15.10 17.52 20.19
N CYS A 36 -15.41 16.86 21.33
CA CYS A 36 -15.34 15.40 21.45
C CYS A 36 -16.41 14.67 20.61
N ALA A 37 -17.62 15.23 20.49
CA ALA A 37 -18.66 14.68 19.62
C ALA A 37 -18.31 14.81 18.13
N HIS A 38 -17.61 15.88 17.73
CA HIS A 38 -17.12 16.06 16.36
C HIS A 38 -15.98 15.10 16.01
N PHE A 39 -15.05 14.83 16.93
CA PHE A 39 -13.97 13.86 16.68
C PHE A 39 -14.45 12.40 16.64
N ALA A 40 -15.44 12.04 17.47
CA ALA A 40 -16.07 10.72 17.40
C ALA A 40 -16.85 10.53 16.08
N ALA A 41 -17.50 11.59 15.57
CA ALA A 41 -18.18 11.56 14.27
C ALA A 41 -17.19 11.49 13.09
N ILE A 42 -16.03 12.15 13.19
CA ILE A 42 -14.98 12.10 12.15
C ILE A 42 -14.28 10.72 12.15
N ALA A 43 -14.04 10.11 13.30
CA ALA A 43 -13.52 8.74 13.39
C ALA A 43 -14.52 7.69 12.85
N ALA A 44 -15.82 7.92 13.02
CA ALA A 44 -16.87 7.08 12.41
C ALA A 44 -16.97 7.27 10.88
N LEU A 45 -16.62 8.44 10.35
CA LEU A 45 -16.59 8.73 8.91
C LEU A 45 -15.39 8.10 8.18
N PHE A 46 -14.29 7.79 8.88
CA PHE A 46 -13.13 7.07 8.33
C PHE A 46 -13.30 5.53 8.30
N LEU A 47 -14.35 4.99 8.93
CA LEU A 47 -14.69 3.56 8.92
C LEU A 47 -15.70 3.17 7.83
N LEU A 48 -16.10 4.12 6.98
CA LEU A 48 -16.88 3.83 5.77
C LEU A 48 -15.94 3.76 4.57
N PRO A 49 -15.90 2.64 3.81
CA PRO A 49 -15.16 2.62 2.56
C PRO A 49 -15.86 3.56 1.56
N VAL A 50 -15.18 4.65 1.23
CA VAL A 50 -15.52 5.51 0.10
C VAL A 50 -15.20 4.73 -1.17
N THR A 51 -16.21 4.11 -1.77
CA THR A 51 -16.19 3.69 -3.18
C THR A 51 -17.27 4.46 -3.92
N CYS A 52 -17.04 5.74 -4.14
CA CYS A 52 -17.65 6.48 -5.23
C CYS A 52 -16.51 7.00 -6.10
N LEU A 53 -16.16 6.26 -7.15
CA LEU A 53 -15.41 6.79 -8.27
C LEU A 53 -16.22 6.56 -9.55
N ALA A 54 -16.53 7.69 -10.17
CA ALA A 54 -16.82 7.94 -11.59
C ALA A 54 -17.61 6.88 -12.37
N GLN A 55 -18.89 7.16 -12.58
CA GLN A 55 -19.64 6.69 -13.75
C GLN A 55 -19.12 7.43 -15.00
N GLU A 56 -18.69 6.71 -16.02
CA GLU A 56 -18.83 7.20 -17.39
C GLU A 56 -20.21 6.78 -17.91
N PRO A 57 -20.99 7.68 -18.54
CA PRO A 57 -22.26 7.29 -19.14
C PRO A 57 -22.00 6.44 -20.40
N PRO A 58 -22.84 5.44 -20.71
CA PRO A 58 -22.73 4.69 -21.95
C PRO A 58 -22.94 5.62 -23.17
N PRO A 59 -22.26 5.37 -24.30
CA PRO A 59 -22.42 6.18 -25.49
C PRO A 59 -23.83 5.99 -26.06
N THR A 60 -24.53 7.11 -26.28
CA THR A 60 -25.76 7.16 -27.09
C THR A 60 -25.38 7.25 -28.56
N ILE A 61 -25.86 6.32 -29.39
CA ILE A 61 -25.75 6.35 -30.86
C ILE A 61 -27.17 6.38 -31.46
N PRO A 62 -27.43 7.16 -32.53
CA PRO A 62 -28.76 7.66 -32.85
C PRO A 62 -29.65 6.64 -33.58
N GLU A 63 -30.97 6.86 -33.45
CA GLU A 63 -32.01 6.18 -34.23
C GLU A 63 -31.83 6.44 -35.73
N GLY A 64 -31.80 5.36 -36.52
CA GLY A 64 -31.70 5.36 -37.96
C GLY A 64 -32.53 4.23 -38.59
N GLU A 65 -33.73 4.61 -39.01
CA GLU A 65 -34.60 4.13 -40.09
C GLU A 65 -34.55 2.66 -40.59
N THR A 66 -35.75 2.08 -40.51
CA THR A 66 -36.33 0.98 -41.31
C THR A 66 -35.94 0.96 -42.79
N SER A 67 -35.66 -0.23 -43.35
CA SER A 67 -36.49 -0.82 -44.43
C SER A 67 -36.05 -2.23 -44.84
N ALA A 68 -37.01 -3.15 -44.77
CA ALA A 68 -37.28 -4.30 -45.64
C ALA A 68 -36.15 -4.88 -46.52
N GLN A 69 -35.89 -6.18 -46.35
CA GLN A 69 -35.98 -7.16 -47.44
C GLN A 69 -35.88 -8.60 -46.90
N GLY A 70 -36.86 -9.43 -47.26
CA GLY A 70 -36.60 -10.86 -47.50
C GLY A 70 -37.19 -11.84 -46.49
N GLU A 71 -38.52 -11.95 -46.45
CA GLU A 71 -39.22 -13.22 -46.19
C GLU A 71 -38.72 -14.30 -47.18
N ALA A 72 -37.60 -14.95 -46.87
CA ALA A 72 -37.11 -16.16 -47.55
C ALA A 72 -36.07 -16.96 -46.72
N ALA A 73 -35.76 -16.55 -45.49
CA ALA A 73 -34.76 -17.20 -44.64
C ALA A 73 -35.37 -18.08 -43.52
N ALA A 74 -36.69 -18.23 -43.49
CA ALA A 74 -37.42 -18.86 -42.39
C ALA A 74 -37.72 -20.36 -42.57
N THR A 75 -37.23 -21.04 -43.61
CA THR A 75 -37.58 -22.47 -43.82
C THR A 75 -36.45 -23.37 -44.36
N LEU A 76 -35.17 -22.96 -44.29
CA LEU A 76 -34.06 -23.86 -44.67
C LEU A 76 -32.80 -23.75 -43.78
N ALA A 77 -32.76 -22.82 -42.82
CA ALA A 77 -31.65 -22.67 -41.87
C ALA A 77 -31.86 -23.42 -40.53
N GLU A 78 -33.01 -24.08 -40.35
CA GLU A 78 -33.46 -24.57 -39.05
C GLU A 78 -33.30 -26.09 -38.83
N ALA A 79 -32.40 -26.78 -39.57
CA ALA A 79 -32.33 -28.25 -39.45
C ALA A 79 -30.95 -28.94 -39.50
N LEU A 80 -29.81 -28.30 -39.75
CA LEU A 80 -28.59 -29.08 -40.06
C LEU A 80 -27.21 -28.55 -39.61
N MET A 81 -27.12 -27.73 -38.56
CA MET A 81 -25.82 -27.34 -37.96
C MET A 81 -25.94 -27.10 -36.45
N THR A 82 -25.94 -28.15 -35.61
CA THR A 82 -25.82 -27.95 -34.15
C THR A 82 -24.79 -28.92 -33.58
N GLY A 83 -23.72 -28.38 -33.00
CA GLY A 83 -22.93 -29.09 -32.01
C GLY A 83 -23.74 -29.28 -30.74
N VAL A 84 -23.28 -30.15 -29.83
CA VAL A 84 -24.03 -30.43 -28.60
C VAL A 84 -23.66 -29.39 -27.54
N ALA A 85 -24.64 -28.59 -27.11
CA ALA A 85 -24.42 -27.60 -26.06
C ALA A 85 -24.23 -28.23 -24.66
N PRO A 86 -23.47 -27.60 -23.75
CA PRO A 86 -23.44 -27.96 -22.33
C PRO A 86 -24.83 -27.83 -21.69
N SER A 87 -25.11 -28.66 -20.68
CA SER A 87 -26.40 -28.66 -19.97
C SER A 87 -26.25 -28.56 -18.45
N ASP A 88 -27.34 -28.21 -17.74
CA ASP A 88 -27.40 -28.14 -16.26
C ASP A 88 -26.30 -27.26 -15.63
N VAL A 89 -26.15 -26.03 -16.17
CA VAL A 89 -25.25 -25.01 -15.62
C VAL A 89 -25.76 -24.55 -14.26
N ARG A 90 -24.95 -24.72 -13.22
CA ARG A 90 -25.20 -24.26 -11.85
C ARG A 90 -24.07 -23.39 -11.39
N ALA A 91 -24.40 -22.33 -10.66
CA ALA A 91 -23.43 -21.51 -9.98
C ALA A 91 -23.74 -21.58 -8.49
N GLU A 92 -22.69 -21.65 -7.68
CA GLU A 92 -22.78 -21.62 -6.22
C GLU A 92 -21.72 -20.63 -5.72
N VAL A 93 -22.09 -19.79 -4.75
CA VAL A 93 -21.12 -18.89 -4.12
C VAL A 93 -20.12 -19.75 -3.35
N ASP A 94 -18.83 -19.43 -3.44
CA ASP A 94 -17.82 -20.14 -2.67
C ASP A 94 -17.98 -19.77 -1.19
N GLU A 95 -18.60 -20.65 -0.40
CA GLU A 95 -18.82 -20.41 1.04
C GLU A 95 -17.52 -20.25 1.84
N LYS A 96 -16.39 -20.78 1.32
CA LYS A 96 -15.08 -20.62 1.94
C LYS A 96 -14.46 -19.26 1.64
N ASP A 97 -14.92 -18.56 0.60
CA ASP A 97 -14.48 -17.21 0.29
C ASP A 97 -15.20 -16.17 1.15
N GLU A 98 -14.50 -15.65 2.16
CA GLU A 98 -15.02 -14.58 3.01
C GLU A 98 -15.16 -13.24 2.28
N SER A 99 -14.45 -13.03 1.15
CA SER A 99 -14.55 -11.80 0.37
C SER A 99 -15.87 -11.70 -0.40
N GLY A 100 -16.50 -12.84 -0.67
CA GLY A 100 -17.70 -12.92 -1.49
C GLY A 100 -17.45 -12.53 -2.95
N ALA A 101 -16.19 -12.52 -3.41
CA ALA A 101 -15.82 -12.15 -4.77
C ALA A 101 -15.64 -13.38 -5.67
N LYS A 102 -15.86 -14.59 -5.12
CA LYS A 102 -15.69 -15.86 -5.82
C LYS A 102 -16.97 -16.68 -5.87
N ALA A 103 -17.15 -17.38 -6.99
CA ALA A 103 -18.21 -18.37 -7.17
C ALA A 103 -17.66 -19.58 -7.92
N VAL A 104 -18.23 -20.75 -7.67
CA VAL A 104 -17.95 -21.97 -8.42
C VAL A 104 -19.08 -22.19 -9.42
N VAL A 105 -18.73 -22.27 -10.70
CA VAL A 105 -19.69 -22.58 -11.77
C VAL A 105 -19.43 -24.00 -12.24
N SER A 106 -20.47 -24.83 -12.31
CA SER A 106 -20.42 -26.22 -12.74
C SER A 106 -21.47 -26.55 -13.79
N TRP A 107 -21.15 -27.43 -14.74
CA TRP A 107 -22.03 -27.84 -15.83
C TRP A 107 -21.81 -29.31 -16.18
N LYS A 108 -22.75 -29.91 -16.91
CA LYS A 108 -22.58 -31.24 -17.50
C LYS A 108 -21.96 -31.10 -18.89
N ALA A 109 -20.91 -31.88 -19.14
CA ALA A 109 -20.30 -31.96 -20.45
C ALA A 109 -21.32 -32.43 -21.52
N PRO A 110 -21.23 -31.94 -22.76
CA PRO A 110 -22.10 -32.40 -23.83
C PRO A 110 -21.83 -33.88 -24.14
N LEU A 111 -22.88 -34.71 -24.03
CA LEU A 111 -22.83 -36.12 -24.43
C LEU A 111 -23.21 -36.24 -25.91
N GLY A 112 -22.22 -36.40 -26.77
CA GLY A 112 -22.43 -36.62 -28.20
C GLY A 112 -21.19 -36.31 -29.01
N LYS A 113 -21.09 -36.90 -30.20
CA LYS A 113 -20.05 -36.50 -31.15
C LYS A 113 -20.49 -35.19 -31.82
N PRO A 114 -19.64 -34.15 -31.88
CA PRO A 114 -19.94 -32.97 -32.67
C PRO A 114 -20.07 -33.33 -34.17
N LEU A 115 -20.64 -32.41 -34.94
CA LEU A 115 -20.86 -32.58 -36.37
C LEU A 115 -19.51 -32.66 -37.12
N GLY A 116 -19.23 -33.77 -37.81
CA GLY A 116 -18.04 -33.93 -38.67
C GLY A 116 -16.74 -34.33 -37.93
N ASP A 117 -15.59 -33.81 -38.39
CA ASP A 117 -14.22 -34.09 -37.87
C ASP A 117 -13.76 -33.12 -36.76
N GLN A 118 -14.71 -32.48 -36.06
CA GLN A 118 -14.40 -31.56 -34.96
C GLN A 118 -14.28 -32.30 -33.61
N GLU A 119 -13.47 -31.78 -32.70
CA GLU A 119 -13.29 -32.27 -31.34
C GLU A 119 -13.52 -31.12 -30.34
N LEU A 120 -14.02 -31.46 -29.15
CA LEU A 120 -14.20 -30.52 -28.05
C LEU A 120 -12.82 -30.04 -27.58
N LYS A 121 -12.54 -28.74 -27.70
CA LYS A 121 -11.27 -28.13 -27.29
C LYS A 121 -11.34 -27.49 -25.91
N GLY A 122 -12.52 -27.08 -25.45
CA GLY A 122 -12.70 -26.50 -24.13
C GLY A 122 -14.05 -25.83 -23.93
N TYR A 123 -14.15 -25.04 -22.88
CA TYR A 123 -15.37 -24.30 -22.53
C TYR A 123 -15.07 -22.81 -22.36
N ARG A 124 -16.04 -21.97 -22.75
CA ARG A 124 -16.07 -20.54 -22.44
C ARG A 124 -17.18 -20.24 -21.46
N LEU A 125 -16.88 -19.40 -20.48
CA LEU A 125 -17.85 -18.95 -19.50
C LEU A 125 -18.32 -17.53 -19.81
N TYR A 126 -19.61 -17.30 -19.73
CA TYR A 126 -20.23 -16.00 -19.85
C TYR A 126 -20.88 -15.61 -18.53
N ARG A 127 -20.70 -14.36 -18.10
CA ARG A 127 -21.36 -13.79 -16.92
C ARG A 127 -22.26 -12.63 -17.31
N ALA A 128 -23.43 -12.55 -16.71
CA ALA A 128 -24.30 -11.37 -16.78
C ALA A 128 -24.58 -10.87 -15.37
N ALA A 129 -24.38 -9.57 -15.14
CA ALA A 129 -24.80 -8.89 -13.91
C ALA A 129 -26.23 -8.32 -14.12
N ASP A 130 -27.10 -8.50 -13.12
CA ASP A 130 -28.45 -7.87 -13.03
C ASP A 130 -29.22 -7.79 -14.36
N ASP A 131 -29.70 -8.95 -14.82
CA ASP A 131 -30.50 -9.16 -16.04
C ASP A 131 -29.93 -8.66 -17.39
N GLY A 132 -28.72 -8.10 -17.39
CA GLY A 132 -28.07 -7.54 -18.56
C GLY A 132 -27.45 -8.55 -19.53
N GLU A 133 -26.68 -8.02 -20.48
CA GLU A 133 -25.99 -8.79 -21.51
C GLU A 133 -24.86 -9.65 -20.94
N PHE A 134 -24.63 -10.81 -21.54
CA PHE A 134 -23.61 -11.75 -21.11
C PHE A 134 -22.22 -11.30 -21.61
N VAL A 135 -21.35 -10.89 -20.68
CA VAL A 135 -19.96 -10.55 -20.94
C VAL A 135 -19.10 -11.81 -20.82
N GLY A 136 -18.34 -12.15 -21.87
CA GLY A 136 -17.44 -13.31 -21.89
C GLY A 136 -16.29 -13.16 -20.89
N LEU A 137 -16.06 -14.18 -20.07
CA LEU A 137 -14.82 -14.33 -19.29
C LEU A 137 -13.80 -15.09 -20.17
N LEU A 138 -12.69 -14.42 -20.47
CA LEU A 138 -11.65 -14.82 -21.44
C LEU A 138 -10.70 -15.92 -20.95
N GLU A 139 -11.15 -16.88 -20.14
CA GLU A 139 -10.29 -17.99 -19.71
C GLU A 139 -10.84 -19.33 -20.21
N PRO A 140 -10.13 -20.02 -21.13
CA PRO A 140 -10.53 -21.37 -21.55
C PRO A 140 -10.37 -22.33 -20.37
N VAL A 141 -11.48 -22.87 -19.87
CA VAL A 141 -11.41 -23.96 -18.89
C VAL A 141 -11.05 -25.23 -19.65
N THR A 142 -9.77 -25.57 -19.64
CA THR A 142 -9.27 -26.83 -20.21
C THR A 142 -9.48 -27.93 -19.18
N ASN A 143 -10.38 -28.87 -19.47
CA ASN A 143 -10.26 -30.21 -18.88
C ASN A 143 -10.63 -31.29 -19.91
N PRO A 144 -9.71 -31.64 -20.81
CA PRO A 144 -9.98 -32.61 -21.86
C PRO A 144 -9.58 -34.07 -21.50
N ASP A 145 -9.42 -34.45 -20.23
CA ASP A 145 -9.00 -35.83 -19.86
C ASP A 145 -9.84 -36.51 -18.76
N THR A 146 -11.17 -36.37 -18.79
CA THR A 146 -12.06 -37.22 -17.96
C THR A 146 -13.24 -37.75 -18.78
N ILE A 147 -13.00 -38.82 -19.52
CA ILE A 147 -14.04 -39.75 -19.95
C ILE A 147 -13.79 -41.05 -19.18
N GLU A 148 -14.43 -41.21 -18.03
CA GLU A 148 -14.63 -42.56 -17.47
C GLU A 148 -16.03 -43.07 -17.86
N GLU A 149 -16.07 -44.38 -18.06
CA GLU A 149 -17.17 -45.21 -18.54
C GLU A 149 -18.46 -45.09 -17.72
N GLU A 150 -19.55 -45.62 -18.29
CA GLU A 150 -20.94 -45.69 -17.79
C GLU A 150 -21.81 -44.44 -18.00
N GLY A 151 -22.16 -44.17 -19.26
CA GLY A 151 -23.51 -43.67 -19.64
C GLY A 151 -23.99 -42.32 -19.10
N GLN A 152 -23.17 -41.59 -18.32
CA GLN A 152 -23.58 -40.38 -17.61
C GLN A 152 -22.53 -39.26 -17.79
N ALA A 153 -22.99 -38.05 -18.11
CA ALA A 153 -22.12 -36.92 -18.41
C ALA A 153 -21.30 -36.50 -17.17
N PRO A 154 -19.97 -36.36 -17.26
CA PRO A 154 -19.17 -35.83 -16.15
C PRO A 154 -19.58 -34.39 -15.87
N ARG A 155 -19.65 -34.05 -14.58
CA ARG A 155 -19.90 -32.67 -14.13
C ARG A 155 -18.58 -31.95 -13.98
N LEU A 156 -18.36 -30.93 -14.79
CA LEU A 156 -17.17 -30.08 -14.79
C LEU A 156 -17.46 -28.79 -14.03
N GLY A 157 -16.43 -28.11 -13.54
CA GLY A 157 -16.60 -26.80 -12.93
C GLY A 157 -15.30 -26.02 -12.79
N THR A 158 -15.43 -24.70 -12.67
CA THR A 158 -14.31 -23.78 -12.44
C THR A 158 -14.67 -22.75 -11.38
N GLN A 159 -13.64 -22.19 -10.74
CA GLN A 159 -13.81 -21.05 -9.84
C GLN A 159 -13.71 -19.76 -10.65
N VAL A 160 -14.73 -18.92 -10.53
CA VAL A 160 -14.74 -17.55 -11.06
C VAL A 160 -14.33 -16.60 -9.95
N SER A 161 -13.47 -15.65 -10.26
CA SER A 161 -13.04 -14.58 -9.36
C SER A 161 -13.42 -13.20 -9.90
N ASP A 162 -13.09 -12.15 -9.16
CA ASP A 162 -13.40 -10.75 -9.49
C ASP A 162 -14.90 -10.45 -9.69
N LEU A 163 -15.75 -11.12 -8.91
CA LEU A 163 -17.15 -10.76 -8.81
C LEU A 163 -17.33 -9.60 -7.84
N TRP A 164 -18.17 -8.63 -8.21
CA TRP A 164 -18.55 -7.57 -7.30
C TRP A 164 -19.46 -8.14 -6.23
N THR A 165 -19.26 -7.69 -5.00
CA THR A 165 -20.03 -8.17 -3.86
C THR A 165 -21.40 -7.51 -3.86
N TRP A 166 -22.41 -8.18 -3.30
CA TRP A 166 -23.80 -7.72 -3.22
C TRP A 166 -24.55 -7.61 -4.56
N HIS A 167 -24.01 -8.18 -5.63
CA HIS A 167 -24.61 -8.20 -6.96
C HIS A 167 -25.13 -9.61 -7.31
N SER A 168 -26.11 -9.67 -8.21
CA SER A 168 -26.63 -10.93 -8.71
C SER A 168 -25.99 -11.28 -10.05
N TYR A 169 -25.47 -12.49 -10.17
CA TYR A 169 -24.84 -13.00 -11.37
C TYR A 169 -25.57 -14.21 -11.92
N ARG A 170 -25.70 -14.26 -13.24
CA ARG A 170 -26.09 -15.47 -14.00
C ARG A 170 -24.94 -15.90 -14.90
N PHE A 171 -24.81 -17.20 -15.09
CA PHE A 171 -23.75 -17.77 -15.90
C PHE A 171 -24.32 -18.62 -17.05
N LYS A 172 -23.68 -18.52 -18.21
CA LYS A 172 -23.86 -19.45 -19.33
C LYS A 172 -22.51 -20.05 -19.70
N VAL A 173 -22.53 -21.28 -20.19
CA VAL A 173 -21.33 -22.00 -20.60
C VAL A 173 -21.47 -22.36 -22.07
N ALA A 174 -20.44 -22.10 -22.86
CA ALA A 174 -20.39 -22.54 -24.24
C ALA A 174 -19.31 -23.62 -24.43
N ALA A 175 -19.63 -24.65 -25.20
CA ALA A 175 -18.65 -25.63 -25.65
C ALA A 175 -17.96 -25.11 -26.92
N LEU A 176 -16.63 -25.23 -26.97
CA LEU A 176 -15.82 -24.81 -28.12
C LEU A 176 -15.37 -26.05 -28.89
N TYR A 177 -15.85 -26.18 -30.13
CA TYR A 177 -15.49 -27.26 -31.04
C TYR A 177 -14.54 -26.75 -32.13
N GLY A 178 -13.49 -27.52 -32.44
CA GLY A 178 -12.52 -27.17 -33.49
C GLY A 178 -11.97 -28.41 -34.19
N PRO A 179 -11.29 -28.27 -35.32
CA PRO A 179 -10.77 -29.41 -36.09
C PRO A 179 -9.81 -30.29 -35.29
N LYS A 180 -9.76 -31.58 -35.67
CA LYS A 180 -8.95 -32.62 -35.02
C LYS A 180 -7.44 -32.40 -35.14
N ASP A 181 -6.97 -31.77 -36.22
CA ASP A 181 -5.55 -31.46 -36.43
C ASP A 181 -4.97 -30.65 -35.25
N ASN A 182 -3.76 -31.01 -34.82
CA ASN A 182 -3.09 -30.34 -33.72
C ASN A 182 -2.79 -28.88 -34.12
N PRO A 183 -3.06 -27.85 -33.30
CA PRO A 183 -2.73 -26.46 -33.63
C PRO A 183 -1.26 -26.26 -34.08
N ALA A 184 -0.33 -27.05 -33.56
CA ALA A 184 1.07 -27.08 -34.01
C ALA A 184 1.25 -27.65 -35.44
N GLU A 185 0.41 -28.59 -35.87
CA GLU A 185 0.38 -29.09 -37.26
C GLU A 185 -0.31 -28.10 -38.20
N VAL A 186 -1.31 -27.35 -37.73
CA VAL A 186 -1.96 -26.29 -38.49
C VAL A 186 -0.96 -25.14 -38.76
N GLU A 187 -0.17 -24.76 -37.75
CA GLU A 187 0.93 -23.79 -37.87
C GLU A 187 2.07 -24.31 -38.78
N ALA A 188 2.46 -25.59 -38.64
CA ALA A 188 3.48 -26.21 -39.49
C ALA A 188 3.06 -26.36 -40.96
N LYS A 189 1.75 -26.42 -41.24
CA LYS A 189 1.17 -26.38 -42.60
C LYS A 189 0.97 -24.94 -43.13
N GLY A 190 1.42 -23.92 -42.39
CA GLY A 190 1.31 -22.51 -42.77
C GLY A 190 -0.05 -21.87 -42.48
N GLY A 191 -0.89 -22.50 -41.66
CA GLY A 191 -2.17 -21.95 -41.21
C GLY A 191 -1.99 -20.97 -40.04
N PRO A 192 -2.94 -20.03 -39.85
CA PRO A 192 -2.87 -19.03 -38.78
C PRO A 192 -2.99 -19.68 -37.39
N ARG A 193 -2.30 -19.10 -36.40
CA ARG A 193 -2.43 -19.50 -35.00
C ARG A 193 -3.88 -19.31 -34.53
N PRO A 194 -4.50 -20.29 -33.88
CA PRO A 194 -5.84 -20.10 -33.36
C PRO A 194 -5.86 -19.07 -32.23
N TRP A 195 -6.77 -18.11 -32.33
CA TRP A 195 -6.93 -16.98 -31.39
C TRP A 195 -7.14 -17.37 -29.92
N TYR A 196 -7.51 -18.61 -29.62
CA TYR A 196 -7.61 -19.12 -28.25
C TYR A 196 -6.24 -19.40 -27.58
N MET A 197 -5.13 -19.09 -28.25
CA MET A 197 -3.76 -19.21 -27.75
C MET A 197 -3.13 -17.86 -27.34
N GLU A 198 -3.74 -16.71 -27.63
CA GLU A 198 -3.13 -15.38 -27.38
C GLU A 198 -3.94 -14.58 -26.35
N GLY A 199 -3.27 -14.16 -25.27
CA GLY A 199 -3.83 -13.27 -24.26
C GLY A 199 -3.64 -11.81 -24.64
N GLN A 200 -4.75 -11.07 -24.69
CA GLN A 200 -4.87 -9.63 -24.98
C GLN A 200 -4.55 -9.20 -26.42
N LEU A 201 -5.60 -9.06 -27.25
CA LEU A 201 -5.52 -8.34 -28.53
C LEU A 201 -6.49 -7.15 -28.48
N GLU A 202 -5.96 -5.95 -28.73
CA GLU A 202 -6.71 -4.69 -28.88
C GLU A 202 -7.38 -4.62 -30.27
N PRO A 203 -8.51 -3.88 -30.43
CA PRO A 203 -9.34 -3.94 -31.64
C PRO A 203 -8.68 -3.38 -32.91
N GLU A 204 -7.60 -2.62 -32.79
CA GLU A 204 -7.00 -1.87 -33.90
C GLU A 204 -6.12 -2.72 -34.82
N ASP A 205 -5.74 -3.93 -34.39
CA ASP A 205 -4.94 -4.83 -35.22
C ASP A 205 -5.79 -5.59 -36.26
N LEU A 206 -7.12 -5.63 -36.15
CA LEU A 206 -8.05 -6.42 -36.98
C LEU A 206 -8.26 -5.91 -38.43
N GLY A 207 -7.17 -5.65 -39.14
CA GLY A 207 -7.14 -5.39 -40.57
C GLY A 207 -6.88 -6.65 -41.39
N ASP A 208 -7.95 -7.26 -41.91
CA ASP A 208 -7.98 -8.07 -43.15
C ASP A 208 -7.52 -9.55 -43.11
N TRP A 209 -8.09 -10.41 -42.23
CA TRP A 209 -7.77 -11.87 -42.19
C TRP A 209 -8.99 -12.80 -42.17
N GLU A 210 -9.40 -13.23 -43.36
CA GLU A 210 -10.54 -14.11 -43.62
C GLU A 210 -10.18 -15.62 -43.54
N SER A 211 -9.44 -16.06 -42.53
CA SER A 211 -9.23 -17.50 -42.29
C SER A 211 -9.06 -17.86 -40.80
N ALA A 212 -9.99 -17.38 -39.98
CA ALA A 212 -10.18 -17.95 -38.65
C ALA A 212 -10.67 -19.40 -38.79
N VAL A 213 -9.97 -20.35 -38.18
CA VAL A 213 -10.48 -21.71 -37.95
C VAL A 213 -11.88 -21.58 -37.34
N VAL A 214 -12.91 -22.10 -38.03
CA VAL A 214 -14.31 -22.02 -37.60
C VAL A 214 -14.45 -22.83 -36.30
N VAL A 215 -14.37 -22.14 -35.18
CA VAL A 215 -14.70 -22.68 -33.86
C VAL A 215 -16.22 -22.60 -33.76
N ILE A 216 -16.88 -23.75 -33.73
CA ILE A 216 -18.32 -23.78 -33.47
C ILE A 216 -18.50 -23.62 -31.96
N GLU A 217 -19.20 -22.56 -31.58
CA GLU A 217 -19.52 -22.25 -30.20
C GLU A 217 -20.98 -22.59 -29.92
N GLU A 218 -21.21 -23.57 -29.06
CA GLU A 218 -22.56 -24.01 -28.68
C GLU A 218 -22.86 -23.59 -27.25
N LEU A 219 -23.71 -22.58 -27.11
CA LEU A 219 -24.08 -21.97 -25.83
C LEU A 219 -25.15 -22.80 -25.12
N SER A 220 -25.02 -22.95 -23.80
CA SER A 220 -26.05 -23.61 -22.99
C SER A 220 -27.42 -22.95 -23.19
N PRO A 221 -28.50 -23.74 -23.41
CA PRO A 221 -29.83 -23.20 -23.67
C PRO A 221 -30.34 -22.39 -22.47
N ASP A 222 -30.15 -22.94 -21.27
CA ASP A 222 -30.51 -22.31 -20.01
C ASP A 222 -29.29 -21.64 -19.35
N ALA A 223 -29.54 -20.50 -18.72
CA ALA A 223 -28.58 -19.88 -17.81
C ALA A 223 -28.71 -20.49 -16.41
N SER A 224 -27.65 -20.40 -15.60
CA SER A 224 -27.73 -20.73 -14.19
C SER A 224 -28.80 -19.88 -13.49
N PRO A 225 -29.42 -20.39 -12.41
CA PRO A 225 -30.16 -19.56 -11.48
C PRO A 225 -29.28 -18.37 -11.00
N PRO A 226 -29.87 -17.21 -10.72
CA PRO A 226 -29.10 -16.06 -10.24
C PRO A 226 -28.49 -16.39 -8.87
N ILE A 227 -27.18 -16.16 -8.75
CA ILE A 227 -26.48 -16.21 -7.47
C ILE A 227 -26.17 -14.82 -6.97
N GLN A 228 -26.38 -14.58 -5.67
CA GLN A 228 -26.02 -13.32 -5.05
C GLN A 228 -24.72 -13.48 -4.28
N THR A 229 -23.68 -12.80 -4.73
CA THR A 229 -22.42 -12.70 -3.99
C THR A 229 -22.63 -11.86 -2.72
N ARG A 230 -22.19 -12.33 -1.56
CA ARG A 230 -22.29 -11.57 -0.30
C ARG A 230 -20.94 -11.54 0.39
N ALA A 231 -20.38 -10.35 0.55
CA ALA A 231 -19.19 -10.18 1.38
C ALA A 231 -19.56 -10.27 2.85
N LYS A 232 -18.72 -10.94 3.65
CA LYS A 232 -18.83 -10.79 5.10
C LYS A 232 -18.29 -9.41 5.48
N TRP A 233 -19.12 -8.61 6.16
CA TRP A 233 -18.72 -7.30 6.70
C TRP A 233 -17.52 -7.40 7.65
N TYR A 234 -17.39 -8.52 8.35
CA TYR A 234 -16.35 -8.75 9.34
C TYR A 234 -15.89 -10.21 9.35
N ARG A 235 -14.57 -10.41 9.41
CA ARG A 235 -13.95 -11.72 9.55
C ARG A 235 -13.83 -12.08 11.02
N LEU A 236 -14.72 -12.94 11.51
CA LEU A 236 -14.73 -13.38 12.92
C LEU A 236 -13.39 -14.00 13.37
N ASN A 237 -12.65 -14.63 12.45
CA ASN A 237 -11.31 -15.17 12.72
C ASN A 237 -10.27 -14.09 13.07
N ARG A 238 -10.55 -12.81 12.80
CA ARG A 238 -9.68 -11.66 13.10
C ARG A 238 -10.19 -10.82 14.29
N THR A 239 -11.07 -11.38 15.13
CA THR A 239 -11.59 -10.73 16.35
C THR A 239 -10.48 -10.30 17.30
N ASN A 240 -9.42 -11.09 17.41
CA ASN A 240 -8.22 -10.74 18.15
C ASN A 240 -7.55 -9.43 17.67
N ILE A 241 -7.46 -9.21 16.36
CA ILE A 241 -6.89 -7.99 15.77
C ILE A 241 -7.77 -6.78 16.12
N LEU A 242 -9.09 -6.91 15.98
CA LEU A 242 -10.01 -5.83 16.34
C LEU A 242 -9.90 -5.44 17.81
N ILE A 243 -9.88 -6.42 18.72
CA ILE A 243 -9.68 -6.17 20.15
C ILE A 243 -8.33 -5.47 20.39
N GLY A 244 -7.26 -5.93 19.74
CA GLY A 244 -5.94 -5.30 19.84
C GLY A 244 -5.94 -3.83 19.39
N VAL A 245 -6.56 -3.54 18.25
CA VAL A 245 -6.69 -2.17 17.71
C VAL A 245 -7.50 -1.28 18.64
N LEU A 246 -8.62 -1.77 19.19
CA LEU A 246 -9.44 -1.03 20.14
C LEU A 246 -8.68 -0.73 21.43
N LEU A 247 -7.98 -1.72 21.99
CA LEU A 247 -7.16 -1.52 23.19
C LEU A 247 -6.03 -0.51 22.95
N TYR A 248 -5.34 -0.60 21.81
CA TYR A 248 -4.29 0.35 21.45
C TYR A 248 -4.85 1.77 21.26
N SER A 249 -6.02 1.90 20.63
CA SER A 249 -6.71 3.18 20.46
C SER A 249 -7.08 3.81 21.80
N VAL A 250 -7.52 3.01 22.77
CA VAL A 250 -7.79 3.49 24.14
C VAL A 250 -6.51 4.03 24.79
N VAL A 251 -5.38 3.33 24.64
CA VAL A 251 -4.08 3.79 25.17
C VAL A 251 -3.67 5.12 24.54
N VAL A 252 -3.76 5.25 23.22
CA VAL A 252 -3.45 6.50 22.49
C VAL A 252 -4.34 7.65 22.96
N VAL A 253 -5.66 7.45 22.99
CA VAL A 253 -6.62 8.48 23.44
C VAL A 253 -6.36 8.88 24.89
N TRP A 254 -6.03 7.92 25.76
CA TRP A 254 -5.68 8.19 27.15
C TRP A 254 -4.44 9.07 27.26
N PHE A 255 -3.36 8.77 26.53
CA PHE A 255 -2.14 9.59 26.53
C PHE A 255 -2.38 10.99 25.95
N ILE A 256 -3.19 11.12 24.89
CA ILE A 256 -3.56 12.42 24.32
C ILE A 256 -4.33 13.26 25.35
N HIS A 257 -5.28 12.65 26.06
CA HIS A 257 -6.00 13.35 27.12
C HIS A 257 -5.08 13.73 28.30
N HIS A 258 -4.16 12.84 28.67
CA HIS A 258 -3.17 13.08 29.70
C HIS A 258 -2.23 14.25 29.34
N ALA A 259 -1.71 14.29 28.11
CA ALA A 259 -0.86 15.38 27.63
C ALA A 259 -1.58 16.73 27.61
N ARG A 260 -2.84 16.73 27.15
CA ARG A 260 -3.68 17.94 27.10
C ARG A 260 -4.04 18.48 28.49
N SER A 261 -3.94 17.66 29.54
CA SER A 261 -4.18 18.10 30.93
C SER A 261 -3.03 18.93 31.52
N GLY A 262 -1.97 19.18 30.74
CA GLY A 262 -0.81 19.97 31.16
C GLY A 262 0.20 19.20 32.01
N LYS A 263 0.03 17.88 32.15
CA LYS A 263 1.00 17.02 32.81
C LYS A 263 2.16 16.74 31.85
N GLU A 264 3.38 16.94 32.33
CA GLU A 264 4.57 16.65 31.56
C GLU A 264 4.66 15.15 31.27
N ILE A 265 4.76 14.81 29.99
CA ILE A 265 5.04 13.43 29.56
C ILE A 265 6.55 13.29 29.52
N TYR A 266 7.07 12.40 30.36
CA TYR A 266 8.47 12.01 30.28
C TYR A 266 8.72 11.27 28.97
N VAL A 267 9.69 11.78 28.21
CA VAL A 267 10.22 11.15 27.01
C VAL A 267 11.74 11.05 27.18
N ARG A 268 12.31 9.87 26.87
CA ARG A 268 13.75 9.61 27.00
C ARG A 268 14.54 10.59 26.13
N PRO A 269 15.55 11.30 26.63
CA PRO A 269 16.37 12.18 25.78
C PRO A 269 17.10 11.38 24.69
N ILE A 270 17.17 11.94 23.48
CA ILE A 270 17.91 11.37 22.36
C ILE A 270 19.16 12.21 22.13
N ALA A 271 20.32 11.59 22.36
CA ALA A 271 21.62 12.28 22.36
C ALA A 271 21.88 13.04 21.04
N GLY A 272 21.52 12.45 19.90
CA GLY A 272 21.70 13.11 18.59
C GLY A 272 20.88 14.38 18.41
N ILE A 273 19.75 14.53 19.09
CA ILE A 273 18.94 15.75 19.02
C ILE A 273 19.56 16.85 19.90
N GLU A 274 20.01 16.51 21.10
CA GLU A 274 20.67 17.45 22.01
C GLU A 274 22.00 17.96 21.42
N ALA A 275 22.72 17.10 20.72
CA ALA A 275 23.97 17.44 20.05
C ALA A 275 23.80 18.47 18.91
N ILE A 276 22.60 18.65 18.34
CA ILE A 276 22.38 19.63 17.26
C ILE A 276 22.61 21.05 17.77
N ASP A 277 22.09 21.40 18.95
CA ASP A 277 22.26 22.74 19.53
C ASP A 277 23.74 22.99 19.87
N GLU A 278 24.46 21.99 20.38
CA GLU A 278 25.91 22.06 20.63
C GLU A 278 26.71 22.26 19.34
N ALA A 279 26.38 21.49 18.29
CA ALA A 279 27.02 21.58 16.98
C ALA A 279 26.83 22.97 16.35
N ILE A 280 25.64 23.57 16.49
CA ILE A 280 25.37 24.95 16.05
C ILE A 280 26.18 25.97 16.84
N GLY A 281 26.25 25.83 18.17
CA GLY A 281 27.07 26.68 19.03
C GLY A 281 28.54 26.64 18.61
N ARG A 282 29.10 25.44 18.44
CA ARG A 282 30.49 25.25 17.98
C ARG A 282 30.72 25.86 16.59
N ALA A 283 29.80 25.66 15.65
CA ALA A 283 29.91 26.22 14.31
C ALA A 283 29.95 27.76 14.33
N THR A 284 29.15 28.37 15.22
CA THR A 284 29.14 29.81 15.45
C THR A 284 30.46 30.30 16.04
N GLU A 285 30.98 29.63 17.07
CA GLU A 285 32.26 29.98 17.70
C GLU A 285 33.45 29.88 16.73
N MET A 286 33.42 28.90 15.82
CA MET A 286 34.45 28.69 14.81
C MET A 286 34.29 29.57 13.56
N GLY A 287 33.14 30.24 13.39
CA GLY A 287 32.80 30.98 12.17
C GLY A 287 32.73 30.10 10.91
N LYS A 288 32.38 28.82 11.08
CA LYS A 288 32.34 27.81 10.02
C LYS A 288 30.90 27.41 9.70
N PRO A 289 30.59 26.99 8.45
CA PRO A 289 29.24 26.60 8.09
C PRO A 289 28.81 25.29 8.75
N ILE A 290 27.50 25.08 8.79
CA ILE A 290 26.87 23.78 8.98
C ILE A 290 26.44 23.26 7.61
N LEU A 291 26.71 21.98 7.33
CA LEU A 291 26.24 21.31 6.14
C LEU A 291 25.05 20.43 6.48
N TYR A 292 23.93 20.60 5.79
CA TYR A 292 22.71 19.81 5.98
C TYR A 292 22.39 19.00 4.72
N VAL A 293 22.30 17.68 4.86
CA VAL A 293 21.99 16.75 3.77
C VAL A 293 20.68 16.02 4.10
N SER A 294 19.69 16.16 3.22
CA SER A 294 18.33 15.66 3.44
C SER A 294 18.05 14.23 2.93
N GLY A 295 19.10 13.45 2.69
CA GLY A 295 19.00 12.11 2.08
C GLY A 295 18.73 12.13 0.58
N LEU A 296 18.47 10.95 0.02
CA LEU A 296 18.36 10.73 -1.44
C LEU A 296 16.94 10.73 -1.99
N THR A 297 15.92 10.60 -1.14
CA THR A 297 14.53 10.43 -1.58
C THR A 297 13.80 11.77 -1.77
N GLY A 298 12.86 11.80 -2.72
CA GLY A 298 12.01 12.98 -2.94
C GLY A 298 10.97 13.21 -1.84
N LEU A 299 10.20 14.30 -1.97
CA LEU A 299 9.19 14.75 -0.98
C LEU A 299 8.03 13.76 -0.71
N GLY A 300 7.87 12.73 -1.55
CA GLY A 300 6.89 11.66 -1.30
C GLY A 300 7.27 10.71 -0.17
N SER A 301 8.55 10.72 0.26
CA SER A 301 9.05 9.89 1.36
C SER A 301 8.79 10.56 2.72
N ILE A 302 8.36 9.76 3.69
CA ILE A 302 8.15 10.21 5.08
C ILE A 302 9.48 10.68 5.71
N SER A 303 10.59 10.03 5.39
CA SER A 303 11.93 10.39 5.88
C SER A 303 12.35 11.77 5.39
N THR A 304 12.08 12.08 4.11
CA THR A 304 12.40 13.40 3.53
C THR A 304 11.53 14.49 4.14
N ILE A 305 10.23 14.25 4.34
CA ILE A 305 9.33 15.21 5.02
C ILE A 305 9.82 15.49 6.44
N THR A 306 10.26 14.44 7.15
CA THR A 306 10.81 14.55 8.50
C THR A 306 12.12 15.34 8.49
N ALA A 307 13.02 15.05 7.56
CA ALA A 307 14.25 15.81 7.35
C ALA A 307 13.98 17.28 7.02
N MET A 308 12.96 17.60 6.22
CA MET A 308 12.56 18.99 5.96
C MET A 308 12.04 19.69 7.23
N THR A 309 11.32 18.98 8.08
CA THR A 309 10.84 19.53 9.36
C THR A 309 12.00 19.82 10.33
N ILE A 310 12.99 18.92 10.39
CA ILE A 310 14.22 19.13 11.17
C ILE A 310 15.02 20.31 10.60
N LEU A 311 15.14 20.40 9.26
CA LEU A 311 15.82 21.52 8.58
C LEU A 311 15.22 22.86 8.99
N GLY A 312 13.90 23.00 9.04
CA GLY A 312 13.26 24.26 9.48
C GLY A 312 13.65 24.66 10.90
N ARG A 313 13.84 23.68 11.80
CA ARG A 313 14.34 23.94 13.16
C ARG A 313 15.81 24.35 13.19
N VAL A 314 16.64 23.62 12.45
CA VAL A 314 18.08 23.92 12.31
C VAL A 314 18.25 25.32 11.70
N ALA A 315 17.54 25.64 10.62
CA ALA A 315 17.58 26.92 9.94
C ALA A 315 17.17 28.08 10.86
N ARG A 316 16.12 27.89 11.69
CA ARG A 316 15.71 28.91 12.66
C ARG A 316 16.81 29.16 13.69
N ARG A 317 17.45 28.10 14.20
CA ARG A 317 18.56 28.22 15.14
C ARG A 317 19.80 28.84 14.50
N THR A 318 20.21 28.41 13.31
CA THR A 318 21.35 29.02 12.61
C THR A 318 21.09 30.49 12.27
N ALA A 319 19.85 30.89 11.98
CA ALA A 319 19.50 32.29 11.82
C ALA A 319 19.61 33.09 13.14
N GLU A 320 19.17 32.53 14.27
CA GLU A 320 19.31 33.14 15.61
C GLU A 320 20.78 33.39 15.99
N TYR A 321 21.67 32.45 15.64
CA TYR A 321 23.10 32.52 15.92
C TYR A 321 23.95 33.12 14.78
N GLU A 322 23.31 33.54 13.67
CA GLU A 322 23.97 34.03 12.45
C GLU A 322 25.04 33.07 11.89
N THR A 323 24.80 31.76 12.04
CA THR A 323 25.65 30.69 11.54
C THR A 323 25.36 30.40 10.06
N PRO A 324 26.38 30.29 9.18
CA PRO A 324 26.14 29.89 7.80
C PRO A 324 25.60 28.45 7.69
N LEU A 325 24.59 28.22 6.84
CA LEU A 325 23.95 26.93 6.63
C LEU A 325 23.97 26.58 5.15
N LEU A 326 24.67 25.51 4.77
CA LEU A 326 24.74 24.99 3.40
C LEU A 326 23.83 23.77 3.25
N VAL A 327 22.95 23.77 2.24
CA VAL A 327 21.96 22.71 2.02
C VAL A 327 22.04 22.20 0.58
N PRO A 328 23.04 21.36 0.24
CA PRO A 328 23.10 20.72 -1.07
C PRO A 328 21.98 19.70 -1.22
N CYS A 329 21.22 19.77 -2.31
CA CYS A 329 20.07 18.90 -2.57
C CYS A 329 20.30 18.02 -3.81
N VAL A 330 19.85 16.76 -3.72
CA VAL A 330 19.90 15.79 -4.84
C VAL A 330 18.67 15.88 -5.75
N ASP A 331 17.57 16.44 -5.25
CA ASP A 331 16.28 16.52 -5.94
C ASP A 331 15.89 18.00 -6.07
N PRO A 332 15.54 18.50 -7.28
CA PRO A 332 15.15 19.90 -7.47
C PRO A 332 13.88 20.32 -6.71
N LEU A 333 12.91 19.42 -6.53
CA LEU A 333 11.69 19.68 -5.75
C LEU A 333 12.02 19.76 -4.25
N VAL A 334 12.92 18.90 -3.77
CA VAL A 334 13.42 18.98 -2.40
C VAL A 334 14.19 20.30 -2.20
N MET A 335 15.00 20.74 -3.16
CA MET A 335 15.68 22.04 -3.12
C MET A 335 14.67 23.20 -3.01
N LEU A 336 13.61 23.20 -3.81
CA LEU A 336 12.59 24.25 -3.76
C LEU A 336 11.86 24.28 -2.42
N ALA A 337 11.51 23.12 -1.87
CA ALA A 337 10.92 23.03 -0.53
C ALA A 337 11.89 23.49 0.56
N ALA A 338 13.16 23.07 0.49
CA ALA A 338 14.20 23.47 1.42
C ALA A 338 14.41 25.00 1.39
N ARG A 339 14.41 25.63 0.22
CA ARG A 339 14.50 27.10 0.07
C ARG A 339 13.36 27.80 0.79
N GLU A 340 12.13 27.34 0.59
CA GLU A 340 10.97 27.93 1.26
C GLU A 340 11.03 27.77 2.78
N ILE A 341 11.36 26.56 3.25
CA ILE A 341 11.47 26.26 4.69
C ILE A 341 12.58 27.09 5.35
N VAL A 342 13.75 27.18 4.72
CA VAL A 342 14.86 27.98 5.26
C VAL A 342 14.50 29.46 5.23
N ARG A 343 13.85 29.95 4.17
CA ARG A 343 13.38 31.34 4.08
C ARG A 343 12.37 31.67 5.19
N GLU A 344 11.36 30.83 5.39
CA GLU A 344 10.34 30.97 6.44
C GLU A 344 10.99 30.95 7.83
N ALA A 345 11.93 30.02 8.08
CA ALA A 345 12.65 29.93 9.33
C ALA A 345 13.48 31.20 9.65
N TYR A 346 14.12 31.80 8.64
CA TYR A 346 14.86 33.06 8.79
C TYR A 346 13.92 34.26 9.00
N LEU A 347 12.75 34.27 8.34
CA LEU A 347 11.70 35.26 8.56
C LEU A 347 11.18 35.19 10.01
N ASP A 348 10.87 33.99 10.50
CA ASP A 348 10.39 33.73 11.86
C ASP A 348 11.43 34.09 12.94
N ALA A 349 12.72 33.95 12.62
CA ALA A 349 13.82 34.39 13.48
C ALA A 349 14.03 35.92 13.45
N GLY A 350 13.30 36.66 12.61
CA GLY A 350 13.46 38.11 12.45
C GLY A 350 14.73 38.52 11.70
N LYS A 351 15.31 37.61 10.90
CA LYS A 351 16.57 37.79 10.15
C LYS A 351 16.39 37.56 8.64
N PRO A 352 15.40 38.19 7.96
CA PRO A 352 15.15 37.95 6.54
C PRO A 352 16.34 38.33 5.65
N ASP A 353 17.09 39.37 6.01
CA ASP A 353 18.24 39.86 5.23
C ASP A 353 19.45 38.92 5.27
N ALA A 354 19.49 38.00 6.25
CA ALA A 354 20.54 36.99 6.36
C ALA A 354 20.27 35.75 5.48
N TYR A 355 19.05 35.61 4.94
CA TYR A 355 18.72 34.50 4.04
C TYR A 355 19.41 34.69 2.68
N ARG A 356 20.09 33.63 2.23
CA ARG A 356 20.79 33.60 0.94
C ARG A 356 20.31 32.38 0.17
N GLU A 357 19.58 32.63 -0.92
CA GLU A 357 19.02 31.54 -1.75
C GLU A 357 20.09 30.62 -2.33
N GLN A 358 21.30 31.16 -2.59
CA GLN A 358 22.44 30.39 -3.09
C GLN A 358 23.01 29.38 -2.08
N ASP A 359 22.67 29.47 -0.80
CA ASP A 359 23.14 28.52 0.21
C ASP A 359 22.34 27.20 0.17
N VAL A 360 21.18 27.19 -0.50
CA VAL A 360 20.34 26.01 -0.76
C VAL A 360 20.32 25.75 -2.26
N PHE A 361 20.99 24.70 -2.71
CA PHE A 361 21.24 24.50 -4.14
C PHE A 361 21.21 23.05 -4.57
N PHE A 362 20.85 22.83 -5.83
CA PHE A 362 20.84 21.52 -6.48
C PHE A 362 22.25 21.19 -6.98
N VAL A 363 22.70 19.96 -6.72
CA VAL A 363 24.00 19.48 -7.22
C VAL A 363 23.80 18.62 -8.46
N THR A 364 23.10 17.49 -8.33
CA THR A 364 22.75 16.53 -9.40
C THR A 364 21.79 15.49 -8.83
N ASP A 365 21.03 14.82 -9.68
CA ASP A 365 20.12 13.71 -9.35
C ASP A 365 20.80 12.34 -9.33
N ARG A 366 22.10 12.27 -9.69
CA ARG A 366 22.88 11.03 -9.71
C ARG A 366 23.60 10.84 -8.38
N GLN A 367 23.18 9.85 -7.60
CA GLN A 367 23.70 9.48 -6.27
C GLN A 367 25.20 9.74 -6.06
N PHE A 368 26.10 9.03 -6.76
CA PHE A 368 27.54 9.18 -6.50
C PHE A 368 28.14 10.49 -7.02
N ALA A 369 27.54 11.12 -8.03
CA ALA A 369 27.95 12.44 -8.47
C ALA A 369 27.51 13.53 -7.46
N TYR A 370 26.34 13.35 -6.83
CA TYR A 370 25.86 14.19 -5.73
C TYR A 370 26.84 14.11 -4.56
N VAL A 371 27.22 12.89 -4.17
CA VAL A 371 28.17 12.62 -3.08
C VAL A 371 29.53 13.23 -3.36
N ALA A 372 30.09 13.02 -4.55
CA ALA A 372 31.37 13.64 -4.94
C ALA A 372 31.31 15.18 -4.89
N GLY A 373 30.17 15.78 -5.26
CA GLY A 373 29.94 17.21 -5.14
C GLY A 373 29.90 17.69 -3.68
N VAL A 374 29.18 16.96 -2.83
CA VAL A 374 29.06 17.22 -1.39
C VAL A 374 30.39 17.03 -0.66
N ASP A 375 31.11 15.95 -0.93
CA ASP A 375 32.46 15.71 -0.40
C ASP A 375 33.41 16.84 -0.80
N GLY A 376 33.34 17.29 -2.05
CA GLY A 376 34.10 18.44 -2.52
C GLY A 376 33.76 19.73 -1.76
N ILE A 377 32.51 19.91 -1.32
CA ILE A 377 32.10 21.03 -0.46
C ILE A 377 32.70 20.85 0.94
N MET A 378 32.61 19.66 1.54
CA MET A 378 33.19 19.37 2.85
C MET A 378 34.69 19.68 2.89
N LEU A 379 35.43 19.28 1.84
CA LEU A 379 36.88 19.51 1.76
C LEU A 379 37.27 20.97 1.58
N ARG A 380 36.45 21.78 0.89
CA ARG A 380 36.73 23.21 0.64
C ARG A 380 36.26 24.11 1.77
N GLU A 381 35.00 23.95 2.19
CA GLU A 381 34.36 24.81 3.18
C GLU A 381 34.67 24.39 4.61
N GLN A 382 35.10 23.13 4.79
CA GLN A 382 35.38 22.51 6.09
C GLN A 382 34.32 22.83 7.15
N PRO A 383 33.05 22.44 6.95
CA PRO A 383 31.95 22.70 7.88
C PRO A 383 32.32 22.27 9.30
N ALA A 384 31.86 23.04 10.29
CA ALA A 384 32.05 22.64 11.69
C ALA A 384 31.16 21.45 12.07
N ALA A 385 30.02 21.28 11.40
CA ALA A 385 29.14 20.15 11.61
C ALA A 385 28.45 19.72 10.31
N ASN A 386 28.28 18.41 10.16
CA ASN A 386 27.51 17.79 9.09
C ASN A 386 26.28 17.09 9.68
N LEU A 387 25.10 17.47 9.20
CA LEU A 387 23.83 16.92 9.62
C LEU A 387 23.26 16.08 8.47
N TYR A 388 23.18 14.76 8.66
CA TYR A 388 22.66 13.82 7.67
C TYR A 388 21.28 13.35 8.12
N MET A 389 20.20 13.88 7.55
CA MET A 389 18.84 13.58 7.99
C MET A 389 17.99 13.11 6.80
N GLY A 390 17.44 11.90 6.86
CA GLY A 390 16.58 11.38 5.79
C GLY A 390 16.93 9.95 5.40
N TYR A 391 16.52 9.54 4.21
CA TYR A 391 16.79 8.20 3.71
C TYR A 391 18.14 8.17 2.96
N PHE A 392 19.01 7.23 3.31
CA PHE A 392 20.33 7.06 2.69
C PHE A 392 20.51 5.63 2.16
N TYR A 393 21.45 5.47 1.22
CA TYR A 393 21.95 4.20 0.69
C TYR A 393 23.48 4.12 0.86
N ALA A 394 24.18 3.45 -0.05
CA ALA A 394 25.61 3.17 -0.01
C ALA A 394 26.51 4.40 0.16
N GLU A 395 26.02 5.60 -0.12
CA GLU A 395 26.73 6.86 0.08
C GLU A 395 26.90 7.27 1.54
N ALA A 396 26.12 6.70 2.46
CA ALA A 396 26.15 7.06 3.88
C ALA A 396 27.58 7.03 4.45
N LEU A 397 28.31 5.96 4.16
CA LEU A 397 29.68 5.79 4.65
C LEU A 397 30.66 6.77 4.00
N ILE A 398 30.51 7.05 2.71
CA ILE A 398 31.41 7.96 1.96
C ILE A 398 31.28 9.39 2.52
N LEU A 399 30.04 9.86 2.68
CA LEU A 399 29.76 11.17 3.29
C LEU A 399 30.31 11.25 4.71
N ALA A 400 30.05 10.21 5.53
CA ALA A 400 30.49 10.17 6.90
C ALA A 400 32.03 10.10 7.04
N GLU A 401 32.72 9.36 6.18
CA GLU A 401 34.17 9.28 6.21
C GLU A 401 34.81 10.63 5.82
N THR A 402 34.31 11.29 4.78
CA THR A 402 34.78 12.63 4.39
C THR A 402 34.56 13.65 5.51
N GLY A 403 33.39 13.64 6.15
CA GLY A 403 33.11 14.53 7.27
C GLY A 403 34.04 14.29 8.47
N SER A 404 34.35 13.03 8.76
CA SER A 404 35.32 12.64 9.81
C SER A 404 36.73 13.14 9.48
N VAL A 405 37.17 12.98 8.23
CA VAL A 405 38.49 13.46 7.76
C VAL A 405 38.62 14.98 7.89
N THR A 406 37.54 15.74 7.71
CA THR A 406 37.53 17.21 7.86
C THR A 406 37.38 17.69 9.31
N GLY A 407 37.14 16.78 10.26
CA GLY A 407 36.98 17.08 11.69
C GLY A 407 35.61 17.69 12.06
N ALA A 408 34.61 17.57 11.18
CA ALA A 408 33.25 18.02 11.46
C ALA A 408 32.59 17.12 12.52
N ILE A 409 31.78 17.69 13.42
CA ILE A 409 30.84 16.88 14.22
C ILE A 409 29.81 16.32 13.25
N GLN A 410 29.51 15.04 13.38
CA GLN A 410 28.56 14.37 12.50
C GLN A 410 27.38 13.84 13.28
N ILE A 411 26.20 14.32 12.90
CA ILE A 411 24.92 13.89 13.47
C ILE A 411 24.09 13.33 12.33
N ALA A 412 23.84 12.03 12.38
CA ALA A 412 23.06 11.33 11.38
C ALA A 412 21.69 10.94 11.92
N GLY A 413 20.72 10.78 11.02
CA GLY A 413 19.40 10.25 11.31
C GLY A 413 18.80 9.64 10.05
N THR A 414 18.56 8.33 10.10
CA THR A 414 18.03 7.57 8.96
C THR A 414 17.08 6.48 9.41
N ASP A 415 16.09 6.20 8.58
CA ASP A 415 15.20 5.04 8.73
C ASP A 415 15.58 3.86 7.83
N ALA A 416 16.68 3.98 7.07
CA ALA A 416 17.26 2.89 6.31
C ALA A 416 18.05 1.95 7.24
N ASP A 417 17.44 0.81 7.58
CA ASP A 417 18.02 -0.25 8.42
C ASP A 417 19.43 -0.71 7.98
N THR A 418 19.65 -0.81 6.67
CA THR A 418 20.93 -1.20 6.08
C THR A 418 22.04 -0.15 6.24
N GLN A 419 21.70 1.12 6.50
CA GLN A 419 22.68 2.20 6.59
C GLN A 419 22.95 2.66 8.03
N ILE A 420 22.06 2.34 8.98
CA ILE A 420 22.26 2.64 10.40
C ILE A 420 23.64 2.19 10.90
N PRO A 421 24.13 0.96 10.60
CA PRO A 421 25.45 0.54 11.08
C PRO A 421 26.59 1.46 10.62
N PHE A 422 26.55 1.96 9.39
CA PHE A 422 27.60 2.85 8.88
C PHE A 422 27.62 4.18 9.63
N PHE A 423 26.46 4.80 9.83
CA PHE A 423 26.38 6.04 10.61
C PHE A 423 26.74 5.84 12.08
N VAL A 424 26.32 4.74 12.70
CA VAL A 424 26.71 4.40 14.08
C VAL A 424 28.23 4.27 14.21
N THR A 425 28.91 3.75 13.19
CA THR A 425 30.38 3.60 13.22
C THR A 425 31.15 4.85 12.83
N ALA A 426 30.59 5.73 11.99
CA ALA A 426 31.33 6.84 11.38
C ALA A 426 30.90 8.23 11.86
N CYS A 427 29.78 8.35 12.57
CA CYS A 427 29.27 9.61 13.11
C CYS A 427 29.30 9.65 14.64
N ASP A 428 29.37 10.85 15.23
CA ASP A 428 29.38 11.05 16.68
C ASP A 428 28.03 10.69 17.31
N TYR A 429 26.94 11.01 16.60
CA TYR A 429 25.58 10.68 17.02
C TYR A 429 24.75 10.17 15.86
N THR A 430 23.90 9.17 16.12
CA THR A 430 23.00 8.59 15.11
C THR A 430 21.60 8.41 15.69
N LEU A 431 20.60 9.00 15.04
CA LEU A 431 19.18 8.73 15.26
C LEU A 431 18.80 7.47 14.46
N MET A 432 18.35 6.43 15.16
CA MET A 432 18.07 5.13 14.56
C MET A 432 16.59 4.95 14.27
N GLY A 433 16.22 4.81 12.99
CA GLY A 433 14.88 4.40 12.61
C GLY A 433 13.82 5.39 13.07
N GLU A 434 13.00 4.94 14.03
CA GLU A 434 11.93 5.73 14.63
C GLU A 434 12.39 6.98 15.38
N GLU A 435 13.65 7.04 15.80
CA GLU A 435 14.20 8.24 16.44
C GLU A 435 14.23 9.44 15.49
N LEU A 436 14.42 9.20 14.17
CA LEU A 436 14.31 10.24 13.14
C LEU A 436 12.91 10.85 13.14
N TYR A 437 11.86 10.01 13.15
CA TYR A 437 10.47 10.45 13.16
C TYR A 437 10.08 11.12 14.48
N ALA A 438 10.61 10.62 15.58
CA ALA A 438 10.38 11.18 16.91
C ALA A 438 11.03 12.57 17.07
N ALA A 439 12.08 12.89 16.30
CA ALA A 439 12.84 14.12 16.46
C ALA A 439 11.99 15.39 16.41
N THR A 440 10.96 15.41 15.56
CA THR A 440 10.01 16.52 15.46
C THR A 440 9.24 16.75 16.77
N ALA A 441 8.88 15.70 17.49
CA ALA A 441 8.21 15.79 18.79
C ALA A 441 9.16 16.37 19.87
N TYR A 442 10.44 16.00 19.86
CA TYR A 442 11.43 16.53 20.80
C TYR A 442 11.75 18.00 20.55
N LEU A 443 11.90 18.38 19.27
CA LEU A 443 12.26 19.72 18.85
C LEU A 443 11.12 20.74 19.02
N SER A 444 9.87 20.33 18.74
CA SER A 444 8.68 21.20 18.89
C SER A 444 8.12 21.24 20.31
N ARG A 445 8.36 20.19 21.12
CA ARG A 445 7.73 19.97 22.43
C ARG A 445 6.20 20.03 22.40
N GLU A 446 5.59 19.72 21.26
CA GLU A 446 4.13 19.75 21.13
C GLU A 446 3.50 18.60 21.94
N PRO A 447 2.56 18.87 22.88
CA PRO A 447 1.98 17.84 23.73
C PRO A 447 1.32 16.69 22.96
N MET A 448 0.76 16.97 21.77
CA MET A 448 0.13 15.96 20.94
C MET A 448 1.15 14.94 20.39
N LEU A 449 2.26 15.43 19.85
CA LEU A 449 3.32 14.59 19.28
C LEU A 449 4.00 13.76 20.37
N LEU A 450 4.27 14.37 21.53
CA LEU A 450 4.82 13.67 22.69
C LEU A 450 3.87 12.57 23.22
N ALA A 451 2.55 12.82 23.19
CA ALA A 451 1.55 11.82 23.59
C ALA A 451 1.54 10.60 22.67
N GLN A 452 1.60 10.84 21.36
CA GLN A 452 1.62 9.77 20.36
C GLN A 452 2.89 8.94 20.49
N LEU A 453 4.04 9.59 20.62
CA LEU A 453 5.33 8.93 20.84
C LEU A 453 5.29 8.04 22.09
N ARG A 454 4.78 8.57 23.21
CA ARG A 454 4.68 7.80 24.45
C ARG A 454 3.71 6.63 24.35
N ALA A 455 2.57 6.80 23.67
CA ALA A 455 1.61 5.72 23.44
C ALA A 455 2.23 4.61 22.59
N GLN A 456 3.02 4.96 21.58
CA GLN A 456 3.75 4.02 20.74
C GLN A 456 4.80 3.24 21.54
N ASP A 457 5.58 3.91 22.37
CA ASP A 457 6.58 3.27 23.26
C ASP A 457 5.92 2.26 24.21
N VAL A 458 4.81 2.66 24.85
CA VAL A 458 4.06 1.78 25.76
C VAL A 458 3.45 0.60 25.01
N GLY A 459 2.91 0.83 23.82
CA GLY A 459 2.37 -0.22 22.96
C GLY A 459 3.44 -1.25 22.58
N LYS A 460 4.62 -0.79 22.17
CA LYS A 460 5.77 -1.66 21.84
C LYS A 460 6.27 -2.43 23.07
N ALA A 461 6.39 -1.77 24.22
CA ALA A 461 6.80 -2.43 25.46
C ALA A 461 5.81 -3.52 25.88
N ALA A 462 4.50 -3.24 25.80
CA ALA A 462 3.46 -4.22 26.09
C ALA A 462 3.50 -5.40 25.10
N LEU A 463 3.67 -5.13 23.80
CA LEU A 463 3.80 -6.18 22.79
C LEU A 463 5.06 -7.02 23.00
N GLY A 464 6.19 -6.39 23.33
CA GLY A 464 7.44 -7.09 23.66
C GLY A 464 7.29 -7.98 24.89
N ALA A 465 6.61 -7.50 25.93
CA ALA A 465 6.30 -8.30 27.11
C ALA A 465 5.39 -9.49 26.79
N LEU A 466 4.38 -9.31 25.93
CA LEU A 466 3.49 -10.39 25.48
C LEU A 466 4.25 -11.43 24.65
N ILE A 467 5.14 -11.00 23.75
CA ILE A 467 6.00 -11.90 22.99
C ILE A 467 6.89 -12.70 23.94
N ALA A 468 7.60 -12.04 24.86
CA ALA A 468 8.45 -12.71 25.84
C ALA A 468 7.65 -13.71 26.71
N ALA A 469 6.47 -13.31 27.20
CA ALA A 469 5.59 -14.18 27.97
C ALA A 469 5.12 -15.39 27.15
N SER A 470 4.75 -15.18 25.88
CA SER A 470 4.33 -16.27 24.99
C SER A 470 5.47 -17.23 24.67
N MET A 471 6.70 -16.74 24.48
CA MET A 471 7.89 -17.56 24.28
C MET A 471 8.18 -18.44 25.51
N VAL A 472 8.09 -17.86 26.71
CA VAL A 472 8.28 -18.60 27.97
C VAL A 472 7.17 -19.65 28.13
N ALA A 473 5.91 -19.27 27.94
CA ALA A 473 4.77 -20.19 28.07
C ALA A 473 4.86 -21.36 27.07
N ALA A 474 5.21 -21.08 25.81
CA ALA A 474 5.42 -22.11 24.79
C ALA A 474 6.57 -23.05 25.15
N SER A 475 7.68 -22.51 25.66
CA SER A 475 8.84 -23.29 26.11
C SER A 475 8.48 -24.20 27.28
N VAL A 476 7.73 -23.70 28.27
CA VAL A 476 7.26 -24.48 29.43
C VAL A 476 6.27 -25.56 28.98
N ALA A 477 5.31 -25.23 28.11
CA ALA A 477 4.35 -26.20 27.59
C ALA A 477 5.04 -27.34 26.82
N ALA A 478 6.04 -27.02 25.99
CA ALA A 478 6.86 -28.02 25.30
C ALA A 478 7.63 -28.91 26.29
N PHE A 479 8.20 -28.32 27.35
CA PHE A 479 8.90 -29.06 28.40
C PHE A 479 7.98 -30.05 29.14
N LEU A 480 6.74 -29.65 29.44
CA LEU A 480 5.78 -30.45 30.19
C LEU A 480 5.11 -31.57 29.35
N THR A 481 4.90 -31.36 28.06
CA THR A 481 4.13 -32.30 27.20
C THR A 481 4.99 -33.32 26.46
N ALA A 482 6.24 -32.98 26.11
CA ALA A 482 7.08 -33.82 25.26
C ALA A 482 8.09 -34.70 26.02
N GLY A 483 7.81 -35.06 27.28
CA GLY A 483 8.79 -35.76 28.13
C GLY A 483 10.06 -34.91 28.38
N GLY A 484 9.95 -33.58 28.35
CA GLY A 484 11.09 -32.69 28.58
C GLY A 484 11.78 -32.93 29.93
N MET A 485 11.02 -33.40 30.93
CA MET A 485 11.56 -33.80 32.22
C MET A 485 12.47 -35.05 32.15
N SER A 486 12.17 -36.02 31.27
CA SER A 486 13.06 -37.19 31.09
C SER A 486 14.31 -36.82 30.31
N ARG A 487 14.19 -36.00 29.25
CA ARG A 487 15.36 -35.53 28.48
C ARG A 487 16.27 -34.61 29.26
N ALA A 488 15.72 -33.77 30.14
CA ALA A 488 16.50 -32.94 31.04
C ALA A 488 17.19 -33.78 32.13
N ALA A 489 16.51 -34.81 32.65
CA ALA A 489 17.14 -35.78 33.54
C ALA A 489 18.30 -36.52 32.83
N ASP A 490 18.13 -36.93 31.58
CA ASP A 490 19.20 -37.58 30.79
C ASP A 490 20.38 -36.64 30.52
N LEU A 491 20.12 -35.36 30.22
CA LEU A 491 21.16 -34.34 30.01
C LEU A 491 21.92 -34.01 31.30
N ILE A 492 21.21 -33.92 32.43
CA ILE A 492 21.82 -33.72 33.75
C ILE A 492 22.65 -34.95 34.14
N THR A 493 22.14 -36.16 33.89
CA THR A 493 22.86 -37.41 34.17
C THR A 493 24.10 -37.54 33.28
N ALA A 494 24.00 -37.23 31.99
CA ALA A 494 25.12 -37.19 31.06
C ALA A 494 26.16 -36.12 31.42
N ALA A 495 25.72 -34.94 31.87
CA ALA A 495 26.61 -33.90 32.37
C ALA A 495 27.30 -34.31 33.68
N LEU A 496 26.61 -35.00 34.58
CA LEU A 496 27.17 -35.51 35.84
C LEU A 496 28.15 -36.68 35.61
N ASP A 497 27.87 -37.56 34.65
CA ASP A 497 28.79 -38.64 34.25
C ASP A 497 30.06 -38.10 33.58
N LEU A 498 30.02 -36.92 32.94
CA LEU A 498 31.20 -36.22 32.43
C LEU A 498 32.17 -35.77 33.56
N PHE A 499 31.66 -35.61 34.79
CA PHE A 499 32.45 -35.22 35.97
C PHE A 499 32.77 -36.39 36.90
N ARG A 500 32.46 -37.64 36.52
CA ARG A 500 32.89 -38.81 37.27
C ARG A 500 34.40 -39.06 37.02
N PRO A 501 35.24 -39.06 38.06
CA PRO A 501 36.63 -39.47 37.89
C PRO A 501 36.69 -40.94 37.46
N LEU A 502 37.51 -41.23 36.44
CA LEU A 502 37.73 -42.56 35.86
C LEU A 502 38.10 -43.62 36.91
#